data_AF-A0A5C7P623-F1
#
_entry.id   AF-A0A5C7P623-F1
#
_cell.length_a   1.000
_cell.length_b   1.000
_cell.length_c   1.000
_cell.angle_alpha   90.00
_cell.angle_beta   90.00
_cell.angle_gamma   90.00
#
_symmetry.space_group_name_H-M   'P 1'
#
loop_
_entity.id
_entity.type
_entity.pdbx_description
1 polymer ?
#
loop_
_entity_poly.entity_id
_entity_poly.type
_entity_poly.pdbx_seq_one_letter_code
_entity_poly.pdbx_strand_id
1 'polypeptide(L)'
;MSAWTSIGEVATIPADNANPVFVSGTAFVPANGDDGATLEVQGQATGGDFYILRRMQISPTLFRWVPFAPDKALSGTSGAAGYFWDRLAIGEHGSGEQFAIFNPGGATITAPMARLVRF
;
A
#
# COMPACT_ATOMS: atom_id res chain seq x y z
N MET A 1 15.93 -6.48 6.70
CA MET A 1 14.64 -6.61 5.98
C MET A 1 13.59 -6.90 7.02
N SER A 2 12.51 -6.12 7.12
CA SER A 2 11.47 -6.38 8.11
C SER A 2 10.62 -7.59 7.70
N ALA A 3 9.88 -8.14 8.66
CA ALA A 3 9.00 -9.27 8.41
C ALA A 3 7.83 -8.88 7.49
N TRP A 4 7.32 -9.84 6.72
CA TRP A 4 6.07 -9.65 5.98
C TRP A 4 4.92 -9.50 6.96
N THR A 5 4.08 -8.49 6.72
CA THR A 5 2.87 -8.23 7.50
C THR A 5 1.71 -7.96 6.56
N SER A 6 0.48 -8.16 7.02
CA SER A 6 -0.70 -7.88 6.20
C SER A 6 -0.82 -6.40 5.87
N ILE A 7 -1.23 -6.08 4.64
CA ILE A 7 -1.61 -4.74 4.21
C ILE A 7 -3.06 -4.76 3.71
N GLY A 8 -3.87 -3.81 4.12
CA GLY A 8 -5.27 -3.72 3.72
C GLY A 8 -5.45 -3.06 2.36
N GLU A 9 -6.62 -3.28 1.77
CA GLU A 9 -7.02 -2.66 0.50
C GLU A 9 -8.22 -1.72 0.67
N VAL A 10 -8.30 -0.72 -0.20
CA VAL A 10 -9.36 0.29 -0.22
C VAL A 10 -9.81 0.52 -1.65
N ALA A 11 -11.09 0.83 -1.83
CA ALA A 11 -11.68 1.09 -3.16
C ALA A 11 -11.74 2.59 -3.50
N THR A 12 -11.64 3.46 -2.49
CA THR A 12 -11.77 4.92 -2.64
C THR A 12 -10.68 5.67 -1.91
N ILE A 13 -10.33 6.83 -2.42
CA ILE A 13 -9.45 7.78 -1.75
C ILE A 13 -10.30 8.56 -0.73
N PRO A 14 -9.95 8.56 0.56
CA PRO A 14 -10.68 9.31 1.56
C PRO A 14 -10.46 10.82 1.43
N ALA A 15 -11.37 11.60 2.00
CA ALA A 15 -11.19 13.04 2.13
C ALA A 15 -10.01 13.40 3.04
N ASP A 16 -9.58 14.65 2.99
CA ASP A 16 -8.56 15.19 3.90
C ASP A 16 -8.95 14.94 5.36
N ASN A 17 -7.97 14.54 6.17
CA ASN A 17 -8.15 14.17 7.58
C ASN A 17 -9.10 12.99 7.86
N ALA A 18 -9.46 12.22 6.84
CA ALA A 18 -10.24 10.99 6.99
C ALA A 18 -9.37 9.75 6.74
N ASN A 19 -9.63 8.70 7.51
CA ASN A 19 -9.08 7.38 7.22
C ASN A 19 -9.93 6.69 6.14
N PRO A 20 -9.33 5.86 5.28
CA PRO A 20 -10.08 5.12 4.31
C PRO A 20 -10.92 4.03 4.97
N VAL A 21 -11.99 3.63 4.30
CA VAL A 21 -12.75 2.43 4.64
C VAL A 21 -12.08 1.25 3.95
N PHE A 22 -11.53 0.33 4.74
CA PHE A 22 -10.89 -0.87 4.23
C PHE A 22 -11.94 -1.86 3.73
N VAL A 23 -11.74 -2.34 2.51
CA VAL A 23 -12.50 -3.48 1.96
C VAL A 23 -12.02 -4.76 2.63
N SER A 24 -10.71 -4.86 2.86
CA SER A 24 -10.06 -5.95 3.59
C SER A 24 -8.82 -5.45 4.34
N GLY A 25 -8.45 -6.16 5.41
CA GLY A 25 -7.25 -5.88 6.21
C GLY A 25 -7.27 -4.50 6.89
N THR A 26 -6.08 -3.99 7.19
CA THR A 26 -5.85 -2.67 7.80
C THR A 26 -4.62 -2.01 7.21
N ALA A 27 -4.47 -0.70 7.40
CA ALA A 27 -3.28 0.02 6.97
C ALA A 27 -1.99 -0.69 7.43
N PHE A 28 -1.03 -0.84 6.53
CA PHE A 28 0.33 -1.22 6.90
C PHE A 28 0.99 -0.02 7.58
N VAL A 29 1.53 -0.26 8.79
CA VAL A 29 2.25 0.74 9.56
C VAL A 29 3.69 0.27 9.69
N PRO A 30 4.66 0.97 9.08
CA PRO A 30 6.07 0.76 9.36
C PRO A 30 6.34 0.69 10.87
N ALA A 31 7.09 -0.31 11.33
CA ALA A 31 7.48 -0.33 12.73
C ALA A 31 8.42 0.86 13.00
N ASN A 32 8.26 1.53 14.14
CA ASN A 32 9.19 2.58 14.56
C ASN A 32 10.61 2.00 14.65
N GLY A 33 11.53 2.47 13.81
CA GLY A 33 12.91 1.96 13.68
C GLY A 33 13.18 1.13 12.42
N ASP A 34 12.17 0.86 11.59
CA ASP A 34 12.38 0.29 10.26
C ASP A 34 12.91 1.38 9.31
N ASP A 35 14.23 1.55 9.19
CA ASP A 35 14.82 2.55 8.27
C ASP A 35 14.83 2.10 6.79
N GLY A 36 13.82 1.33 6.37
CA GLY A 36 13.71 0.85 5.00
C GLY A 36 13.19 1.94 4.07
N ALA A 37 13.93 2.26 3.01
CA ALA A 37 13.53 3.23 1.98
C ALA A 37 12.72 2.61 0.84
N THR A 38 12.44 1.31 0.90
CA THR A 38 11.66 0.56 -0.09
C THR A 38 10.53 -0.21 0.57
N LEU A 39 9.33 -0.08 0.00
CA LEU A 39 8.19 -0.92 0.30
C LEU A 39 8.16 -2.08 -0.69
N GLU A 40 8.22 -3.29 -0.16
CA GLU A 40 7.90 -4.51 -0.90
C GLU A 40 6.45 -4.89 -0.65
N VAL A 41 5.71 -5.21 -1.71
CA VAL A 41 4.31 -5.61 -1.62
C VAL A 41 4.08 -6.84 -2.48
N GLN A 42 3.30 -7.78 -1.96
CA GLN A 42 2.97 -9.01 -2.65
C GLN A 42 1.57 -9.50 -2.32
N GLY A 43 1.03 -10.36 -3.17
CA GLY A 43 -0.23 -11.04 -2.92
C GLY A 43 -0.70 -11.78 -4.16
N GLN A 44 -1.93 -12.27 -4.12
CA GLN A 44 -2.61 -12.83 -5.29
C GLN A 44 -3.71 -11.89 -5.74
N ALA A 45 -3.83 -11.66 -7.04
CA ALA A 45 -4.91 -10.87 -7.62
C ALA A 45 -5.56 -11.58 -8.81
N THR A 46 -6.85 -11.38 -9.01
CA THR A 46 -7.61 -11.93 -10.16
C THR A 46 -7.45 -11.09 -11.45
N GLY A 47 -6.46 -10.19 -11.50
CA GLY A 47 -6.24 -9.21 -12.57
C GLY A 47 -6.57 -7.78 -12.16
N GLY A 48 -6.40 -6.82 -13.06
CA GLY A 48 -6.67 -5.39 -12.82
C GLY A 48 -5.44 -4.59 -12.39
N ASP A 49 -5.62 -3.27 -12.37
CA ASP A 49 -4.60 -2.30 -11.95
C ASP A 49 -4.90 -1.81 -10.53
N PHE A 50 -3.94 -1.98 -9.65
CA PHE A 50 -3.98 -1.46 -8.28
C PHE A 50 -2.68 -0.72 -7.96
N TYR A 51 -2.73 0.14 -6.95
CA TYR A 51 -1.70 1.11 -6.63
C TYR A 51 -1.43 1.11 -5.13
N ILE A 52 -0.39 1.80 -4.68
CA ILE A 52 -0.17 2.07 -3.26
C ILE A 52 -0.70 3.44 -2.90
N LEU A 53 -1.48 3.54 -1.82
CA LEU A 53 -1.75 4.79 -1.13
C LEU A 53 -0.77 4.95 0.01
N ARG A 54 -0.26 6.17 0.16
CA ARG A 54 0.55 6.61 1.28
C ARG A 54 -0.22 7.66 2.07
N ARG A 55 -0.32 7.48 3.38
CA ARG A 55 -0.76 8.52 4.31
C ARG A 55 0.39 9.51 4.48
N MET A 56 0.21 10.71 3.95
CA MET A 56 1.16 11.80 4.08
C MET A 56 0.66 12.82 5.09
N GLN A 57 1.47 13.09 6.11
CA GLN A 57 1.25 14.22 7.01
C GLN A 57 1.71 15.49 6.30
N ILE A 58 0.79 16.41 6.01
CA ILE A 58 1.07 17.68 5.31
C ILE A 58 1.35 18.79 6.33
N SER A 59 0.65 18.77 7.46
CA SER A 59 0.85 19.68 8.58
C SER A 59 0.49 18.96 9.90
N PRO A 60 0.72 19.57 11.08
CA PRO A 60 0.30 18.98 12.36
C PRO A 60 -1.20 18.66 12.44
N THR A 61 -2.03 19.33 11.65
CA THR A 61 -3.50 19.20 11.67
C THR A 61 -4.08 18.67 10.35
N LEU A 62 -3.22 18.36 9.36
CA LEU A 62 -3.63 17.92 8.04
C LEU A 62 -2.85 16.68 7.62
N PHE A 63 -3.57 15.61 7.31
CA PHE A 63 -3.05 14.47 6.57
C PHE A 63 -3.95 14.11 5.39
N ARG A 64 -3.34 13.50 4.38
CA ARG A 64 -4.04 13.00 3.19
C ARG A 64 -3.53 11.62 2.81
N TRP A 65 -4.42 10.79 2.29
CA TRP A 65 -4.04 9.57 1.60
C TRP A 65 -3.88 9.87 0.11
N VAL A 66 -2.66 9.72 -0.41
CA VAL A 66 -2.33 10.03 -1.80
C VAL A 66 -1.84 8.78 -2.53
N PRO A 67 -2.21 8.59 -3.81
CA PRO A 67 -1.59 7.58 -4.65
C PRO A 67 -0.09 7.85 -4.73
N PHE A 68 0.69 6.90 -4.25
CA PHE A 68 2.14 6.99 -4.15
C PHE A 68 2.84 6.42 -5.39
N ALA A 69 2.15 5.56 -6.15
CA ALA A 69 2.68 4.92 -7.34
C ALA A 69 1.85 5.18 -8.61
N PRO A 70 1.45 6.43 -8.92
CA PRO A 70 0.65 6.69 -10.11
C PRO A 70 1.35 6.30 -11.43
N ASP A 71 2.68 6.10 -11.42
CA ASP A 71 3.47 5.82 -12.63
C ASP A 71 3.64 4.34 -12.97
N LYS A 72 3.25 3.41 -12.08
CA LYS A 72 3.31 1.97 -12.35
C LYS A 72 2.23 1.23 -11.56
N ALA A 73 1.22 0.74 -12.27
CA ALA A 73 0.26 -0.19 -11.69
C ALA A 73 0.98 -1.44 -11.19
N LEU A 74 0.60 -1.89 -9.99
CA LEU A 74 0.87 -3.25 -9.55
C LEU A 74 -0.06 -4.15 -10.37
N SER A 75 0.47 -4.82 -11.41
CA SER A 75 -0.33 -5.69 -12.25
C SER A 75 -0.17 -7.15 -11.81
N GLY A 76 -1.31 -7.80 -11.50
CA GLY A 76 -1.37 -9.25 -11.41
C GLY A 76 -1.51 -9.86 -12.81
N THR A 77 -0.84 -10.98 -13.07
CA THR A 77 -1.05 -11.72 -14.34
C THR A 77 -2.52 -12.16 -14.44
N SER A 78 -3.21 -11.81 -15.53
CA SER A 78 -4.62 -12.15 -15.72
C SER A 78 -4.83 -13.65 -16.04
N GLY A 79 -5.95 -14.22 -15.57
CA GLY A 79 -6.47 -15.53 -16.02
C GLY A 79 -6.50 -16.68 -14.99
N ALA A 80 -5.83 -16.52 -13.86
CA ALA A 80 -5.93 -17.35 -12.65
C ALA A 80 -5.52 -16.44 -11.46
N ALA A 81 -5.54 -16.90 -10.21
CA ALA A 81 -4.96 -16.11 -9.11
C ALA A 81 -3.47 -15.85 -9.40
N GLY A 82 -3.17 -14.71 -10.02
CA GLY A 82 -1.83 -14.33 -10.43
C GLY A 82 -1.14 -13.71 -9.24
N TYR A 83 0.06 -14.19 -8.92
CA TYR A 83 0.88 -13.52 -7.92
C TYR A 83 1.34 -12.19 -8.47
N PHE A 84 1.15 -11.13 -7.70
CA PHE A 84 1.84 -9.86 -7.94
C PHE A 84 2.93 -9.70 -6.88
N TRP A 85 4.02 -9.07 -7.29
CA TRP A 85 5.08 -8.65 -6.41
C TRP A 85 5.71 -7.40 -7.00
N ASP A 86 5.94 -6.39 -6.17
CA ASP A 86 6.65 -5.19 -6.59
C ASP A 86 7.48 -4.56 -5.47
N ARG A 87 8.44 -3.74 -5.89
CA ARG A 87 9.34 -2.95 -5.06
C ARG A 87 9.20 -1.48 -5.39
N LEU A 88 8.80 -0.71 -4.38
CA LEU A 88 8.54 0.72 -4.53
C LEU A 88 9.50 1.49 -3.63
N ALA A 89 10.34 2.32 -4.24
CA ALA A 89 11.14 3.26 -3.48
C ALA A 89 10.21 4.29 -2.83
N ILE A 90 10.09 4.27 -1.50
CA ILE A 90 9.27 5.21 -0.73
C ILE A 90 10.05 6.42 -0.23
N GLY A 91 11.39 6.37 -0.33
CA GLY A 91 12.28 7.38 0.23
C GLY A 91 12.30 7.34 1.76
N GLU A 92 12.62 8.47 2.39
CA GLU A 92 12.44 8.61 3.83
C GLU A 92 10.95 8.56 4.18
N HIS A 93 10.61 7.81 5.23
CA HIS A 93 9.27 7.77 5.80
C HIS A 93 9.31 8.25 7.25
N GLY A 94 8.32 9.07 7.62
CA GLY A 94 8.21 9.66 8.96
C GLY A 94 7.31 8.89 9.91
N SER A 95 7.32 9.28 11.20
CA SER A 95 6.42 8.69 12.19
C SER A 95 4.95 8.93 11.82
N GLY A 96 4.13 7.87 11.84
CA GLY A 96 2.71 7.95 11.51
C GLY A 96 2.40 7.85 10.02
N GLU A 97 3.40 7.62 9.17
CA GLU A 97 3.13 7.17 7.81
C GLU A 97 2.49 5.78 7.80
N GLN A 98 1.60 5.59 6.84
CA GLN A 98 0.83 4.36 6.68
C GLN A 98 0.64 4.09 5.20
N PHE A 99 0.48 2.82 4.85
CA PHE A 99 0.30 2.39 3.47
C PHE A 99 -0.93 1.49 3.33
N ALA A 100 -1.60 1.58 2.19
CA ALA A 100 -2.71 0.72 1.82
C ALA A 100 -2.65 0.40 0.32
N ILE A 101 -3.28 -0.69 -0.11
CA ILE A 101 -3.49 -0.97 -1.53
C ILE A 101 -4.73 -0.20 -1.99
N PHE A 102 -4.63 0.53 -3.09
CA PHE A 102 -5.76 1.15 -3.77
C PHE A 102 -6.16 0.33 -4.98
N ASN A 103 -7.38 -0.19 -4.91
CA ASN A 103 -7.95 -1.09 -5.89
C ASN A 103 -9.30 -0.52 -6.38
N PRO A 104 -9.25 0.55 -7.20
CA PRO A 104 -10.47 1.20 -7.69
C PRO A 104 -11.27 0.30 -8.66
N GLY A 105 -10.59 -0.65 -9.32
CA GLY A 105 -11.22 -1.61 -10.22
C GLY A 105 -11.99 -2.72 -9.50
N GLY A 106 -11.84 -2.86 -8.18
CA GLY A 106 -12.55 -3.86 -7.39
C GLY A 106 -12.14 -5.30 -7.69
N ALA A 107 -10.90 -5.51 -8.17
CA ALA A 107 -10.36 -6.86 -8.34
C ALA A 107 -10.30 -7.60 -7.01
N THR A 108 -10.36 -8.93 -6.98
CA THR A 108 -10.16 -9.65 -5.72
C THR A 108 -8.68 -9.76 -5.42
N ILE A 109 -8.24 -9.24 -4.27
CA ILE A 109 -6.89 -9.38 -3.75
C ILE A 109 -6.90 -10.32 -2.55
N THR A 110 -6.10 -11.39 -2.61
CA THR A 110 -6.03 -12.42 -1.56
C THR A 110 -4.71 -12.35 -0.81
N ALA A 111 -4.80 -12.31 0.52
CA ALA A 111 -3.68 -12.27 1.46
C ALA A 111 -2.55 -11.28 1.07
N PRO A 112 -2.87 -10.00 0.79
CA PRO A 112 -1.85 -9.01 0.48
C PRO A 112 -0.93 -8.76 1.69
N MET A 113 0.37 -8.71 1.42
CA MET A 113 1.41 -8.48 2.42
C MET A 113 2.36 -7.36 1.99
N ALA A 114 2.89 -6.64 2.97
CA ALA A 114 3.92 -5.64 2.78
C ALA A 114 5.05 -5.77 3.81
N ARG A 115 6.24 -5.28 3.44
CA ARG A 115 7.39 -5.12 4.35
C ARG A 115 8.28 -3.96 3.91
N LEU A 116 9.10 -3.48 4.83
CA LEU A 116 10.14 -2.50 4.56
C LEU A 116 11.51 -3.15 4.39
N VAL A 117 12.25 -2.66 3.40
CA VAL A 117 13.55 -3.20 3.04
C VAL A 117 14.56 -2.07 2.87
N ARG A 118 15.77 -2.25 3.41
CA ARG A 118 16.93 -1.41 3.07
C ARG A 118 17.48 -1.90 1.74
N PHE A 119 17.88 -0.96 0.88
CA PHE A 119 18.56 -1.28 -0.38
C PHE A 119 19.89 -1.99 -0.13
#